data_AF-V7HIV2-F1
#
_entry.id   AF-V7HIV2-F1
#
_cell.length_a   1.000
_cell.length_b   1.000
_cell.length_c   1.000
_cell.angle_alpha   90.00
_cell.angle_beta   90.00
_cell.angle_gamma   90.00
#
_symmetry.space_group_name_H-M   'P 1'
#
loop_
_entity.id
_entity.type
_entity.pdbx_description
1 polymer ?
#
loop_
_entity_poly.entity_id
_entity_poly.type
_entity_poly.pdbx_seq_one_letter_code
_entity_poly.pdbx_strand_id
1 'polypeptide(L)'
;MSAAVASEYVRLMIHREGDGPGAAERAMTKLEARYGIGFWTLDHFRKRKAKTCDVALFARIKAAFIDHCGAQAARLIQEAEIAQAVTPNDDVAAIQDEIRALQARLAAAQGKAKRAA
;
A
#
# COMPACT_ATOMS: atom_id res chain seq x y z
N MET A 1 14.19 -10.44 11.43
CA MET A 1 13.55 -9.62 10.38
C MET A 1 13.90 -8.16 10.61
N SER A 2 14.02 -7.33 9.57
CA SER A 2 14.64 -6.00 9.70
C SER A 2 13.61 -4.90 10.00
N ALA A 3 13.75 -4.24 11.15
CA ALA A 3 12.97 -3.05 11.51
C ALA A 3 13.14 -1.91 10.50
N ALA A 4 14.31 -1.81 9.86
CA ALA A 4 14.58 -0.82 8.84
C ALA A 4 13.69 -0.99 7.59
N VAL A 5 13.42 -2.24 7.20
CA VAL A 5 12.54 -2.54 6.06
C VAL A 5 11.08 -2.22 6.39
N ALA A 6 10.63 -2.57 7.61
CA ALA A 6 9.30 -2.20 8.08
C ALA A 6 9.11 -0.67 8.15
N SER A 7 10.12 0.06 8.62
CA SER A 7 10.15 1.52 8.61
C SER A 7 9.98 2.10 7.21
N GLU A 8 10.61 1.49 6.21
CA GLU A 8 10.51 1.95 4.83
C GLU A 8 9.10 1.74 4.26
N TYR A 9 8.51 0.57 4.46
CA TYR A 9 7.13 0.30 4.06
C TYR A 9 6.14 1.29 4.68
N VAL A 10 6.26 1.57 5.98
CA VAL A 10 5.40 2.53 6.68
C VAL A 10 5.56 3.93 6.10
N ARG A 11 6.79 4.39 5.83
CA ARG A 11 7.03 5.71 5.25
C ARG A 11 6.42 5.85 3.86
N LEU A 12 6.57 4.83 3.01
CA LEU A 12 5.98 4.82 1.67
C LEU A 12 4.45 4.86 1.71
N MET A 13 3.81 4.11 2.61
CA MET A 13 2.35 4.17 2.78
C MET A 13 1.90 5.57 3.21
N ILE A 14 2.59 6.17 4.20
CA ILE A 14 2.22 7.49 4.71
C ILE A 14 2.42 8.56 3.65
N HIS A 15 3.52 8.50 2.90
CA HIS A 15 3.82 9.48 1.85
C HIS A 15 2.80 9.42 0.71
N ARG A 16 2.38 8.21 0.30
CA ARG A 16 1.42 8.06 -0.79
C ARG A 16 -0.02 8.38 -0.40
N GLU A 17 -0.35 8.29 0.88
CA GLU A 17 -1.71 8.60 1.38
C GLU A 17 -1.90 10.10 1.70
N GLY A 18 -0.80 10.88 1.81
CA GLY A 18 -0.87 12.27 2.24
C GLY A 18 0.15 13.19 1.59
N ASP A 19 -0.36 14.26 0.97
CA ASP A 19 0.42 15.42 0.54
C ASP A 19 0.06 16.68 1.36
N GLY A 20 1.08 17.43 1.77
CA GLY A 20 0.97 18.73 2.44
C GLY A 20 1.12 18.75 3.97
N PRO A 21 1.01 19.94 4.59
CA PRO A 21 1.12 20.11 6.04
C PRO A 21 0.06 19.31 6.81
N GLY A 22 0.46 18.60 7.87
CA GLY A 22 -0.45 17.75 8.66
C GLY A 22 -0.99 16.52 7.91
N ALA A 23 -0.51 16.22 6.70
CA ALA A 23 -0.96 15.07 5.94
C ALA A 23 -0.51 13.73 6.55
N ALA A 24 0.65 13.72 7.23
CA ALA A 24 1.17 12.51 7.86
C ALA A 24 0.27 11.97 8.98
N GLU A 25 -0.30 12.84 9.81
CA GLU A 25 -1.19 12.41 10.91
C GLU A 25 -2.50 11.86 10.35
N ARG A 26 -3.11 12.56 9.39
CA ARG A 26 -4.32 12.10 8.69
C ARG A 26 -4.08 10.77 7.98
N ALA A 27 -2.94 10.62 7.30
CA ALA A 27 -2.54 9.37 6.66
C ALA A 27 -2.39 8.24 7.69
N MET A 28 -1.73 8.49 8.82
CA MET A 28 -1.60 7.49 9.89
C MET A 28 -2.96 7.08 10.47
N THR A 29 -3.88 8.01 10.71
CA THR A 29 -5.25 7.69 11.17
C THR A 29 -6.01 6.83 10.17
N LYS A 30 -5.89 7.12 8.86
CA LYS A 30 -6.51 6.28 7.81
C LYS A 30 -5.88 4.89 7.75
N LEU A 31 -4.55 4.79 7.83
CA LEU A 31 -3.84 3.51 7.81
C LEU A 31 -4.17 2.67 9.06
N GLU A 32 -4.34 3.31 10.22
CA GLU A 32 -4.80 2.66 11.45
C GLU A 32 -6.21 2.10 11.29
N ALA A 33 -7.16 2.91 10.80
CA ALA A 33 -8.53 2.46 10.56
C ALA A 33 -8.61 1.31 9.54
N ARG A 34 -7.76 1.33 8.51
CA ARG A 34 -7.78 0.36 7.41
C ARG A 34 -7.05 -0.94 7.73
N TYR A 35 -5.91 -0.88 8.41
CA TYR A 35 -5.02 -2.03 8.62
C TYR A 35 -4.88 -2.44 10.08
N GLY A 36 -5.49 -1.69 11.01
CA GLY A 36 -5.44 -1.96 12.44
C GLY A 36 -4.03 -1.83 13.05
N ILE A 37 -3.14 -1.07 12.41
CA ILE A 37 -1.80 -0.79 12.93
C ILE A 37 -1.89 0.51 13.73
N GLY A 38 -1.60 0.44 15.04
CA GLY A 38 -1.80 1.59 15.92
C GLY A 38 -1.01 2.83 15.50
N PHE A 39 -1.61 4.01 15.65
CA PHE A 39 -1.04 5.30 15.27
C PHE A 39 0.41 5.51 15.75
N TRP A 40 0.66 5.26 17.04
CA TRP A 40 1.99 5.42 17.62
C TRP A 40 3.02 4.41 17.09
N THR A 41 2.55 3.22 16.69
CA THR A 41 3.41 2.23 16.03
C THR A 41 3.85 2.76 14.67
N LEU A 42 2.91 3.30 13.88
CA LEU A 42 3.21 3.94 12.61
C LEU A 42 4.18 5.13 12.78
N ASP A 43 3.96 5.99 13.77
CA ASP A 43 4.84 7.14 14.03
C ASP A 43 6.26 6.71 14.45
N HIS A 44 6.39 5.66 15.28
CA HIS A 44 7.69 5.10 15.66
C HIS A 44 8.47 4.53 14.46
N PHE A 45 7.79 3.80 13.56
CA PHE A 45 8.42 3.30 12.34
C PHE A 45 8.77 4.44 11.37
N ARG A 46 7.88 5.43 11.21
CA ARG A 46 8.08 6.62 10.38
C ARG A 46 9.32 7.42 10.80
N LYS A 47 9.46 7.68 12.11
CA LYS A 47 10.59 8.39 12.72
C LYS A 47 11.85 7.54 12.87
N ARG A 48 11.86 6.27 12.40
CA ARG A 48 12.96 5.30 12.57
C ARG A 48 13.36 5.10 14.05
N LYS A 49 12.42 5.25 14.97
CA LYS A 49 12.65 5.03 16.42
C LYS A 49 12.55 3.55 16.81
N ALA A 50 11.91 2.72 15.98
CA ALA A 50 11.82 1.28 16.20
C ALA A 50 13.17 0.60 15.92
N LYS A 51 13.85 0.16 16.99
CA LYS A 51 15.12 -0.59 16.90
C LYS A 51 14.92 -2.06 16.54
N THR A 52 13.78 -2.62 16.94
CA THR A 52 13.40 -4.00 16.68
C THR A 52 11.99 -4.02 16.08
N CYS A 53 11.69 -5.09 15.35
CA CYS A 53 10.37 -5.35 14.81
C CYS A 53 10.10 -6.84 14.97
N ASP A 54 9.06 -7.15 15.73
CA ASP A 54 8.61 -8.53 15.91
C ASP A 54 8.17 -9.14 14.56
N VAL A 55 8.31 -10.47 14.44
CA VAL A 55 8.00 -11.20 13.20
C VAL A 55 6.53 -11.05 12.81
N ALA A 56 5.61 -11.13 13.78
CA ALA A 56 4.18 -10.98 13.51
C ALA A 56 3.84 -9.54 13.08
N LEU A 57 4.47 -8.55 13.74
CA LEU A 57 4.31 -7.14 13.37
C LEU A 57 4.87 -6.85 11.98
N PHE A 58 6.04 -7.39 11.64
CA PHE A 58 6.64 -7.28 10.31
C PHE A 58 5.71 -7.85 9.24
N ALA A 59 5.16 -9.06 9.47
CA ALA A 59 4.23 -9.70 8.54
C ALA A 59 2.96 -8.85 8.32
N ARG A 60 2.40 -8.26 9.38
CA ARG A 60 1.25 -7.35 9.30
C ARG A 60 1.57 -6.08 8.50
N ILE A 61 2.70 -5.43 8.76
CA ILE A 61 3.14 -4.23 8.02
C ILE A 61 3.35 -4.57 6.54
N LYS A 62 3.99 -5.71 6.24
CA LYS A 62 4.21 -6.17 4.87
C LYS A 62 2.89 -6.44 4.14
N ALA A 63 1.95 -7.13 4.79
CA ALA A 63 0.63 -7.40 4.21
C ALA A 63 -0.14 -6.10 3.93
N ALA A 64 -0.14 -5.17 4.89
CA ALA A 64 -0.74 -3.85 4.74
C ALA A 64 -0.12 -3.06 3.58
N PHE A 65 1.20 -3.07 3.44
CA PHE A 65 1.90 -2.40 2.34
C PHE A 65 1.49 -2.95 0.96
N ILE A 66 1.38 -4.27 0.83
CA ILE A 66 1.00 -4.87 -0.46
C ILE A 66 -0.48 -4.57 -0.78
N ASP A 67 -1.39 -4.65 0.20
CA ASP A 67 -2.79 -4.23 0.00
C ASP A 67 -2.88 -2.75 -0.41
N HIS A 68 -2.10 -1.90 0.24
CA HIS A 68 -2.05 -0.46 -0.06
C HIS A 68 -1.59 -0.19 -1.50
N CYS A 69 -0.59 -0.94 -1.98
CA CYS A 69 -0.17 -0.87 -3.39
C CYS A 69 -1.28 -1.32 -4.34
N GLY A 70 -2.01 -2.40 -4.01
CA GLY A 70 -3.15 -2.86 -4.80
C GLY A 70 -4.26 -1.81 -4.90
N ALA A 71 -4.58 -1.16 -3.78
CA ALA A 71 -5.60 -0.13 -3.71
C ALA A 71 -5.24 1.13 -4.54
N GLN A 72 -3.98 1.54 -4.51
CA GLN A 72 -3.52 2.66 -5.34
C GLN A 72 -3.56 2.32 -6.83
N ALA A 73 -3.16 1.11 -7.20
CA ALA A 73 -3.27 0.66 -8.58
C ALA A 73 -4.74 0.63 -9.05
N ALA A 74 -5.68 0.20 -8.20
CA ALA A 74 -7.10 0.20 -8.52
C ALA A 74 -7.63 1.63 -8.74
N ARG A 75 -7.20 2.58 -7.92
CA ARG A 75 -7.55 4.01 -8.09
C ARG A 75 -7.00 4.57 -9.40
N LEU A 76 -5.73 4.30 -9.74
CA LEU A 76 -5.12 4.74 -10.98
C LEU A 76 -5.82 4.15 -12.22
N ILE A 77 -6.23 2.88 -12.17
CA ILE A 77 -7.02 2.27 -13.25
C ILE A 77 -8.35 3.00 -13.41
N GLN A 78 -9.07 3.27 -12.32
CA GLN A 78 -10.34 3.99 -12.38
C GLN A 78 -10.17 5.41 -12.95
N GLU A 79 -9.13 6.13 -12.55
CA GLU A 79 -8.80 7.45 -13.10
C GLU A 79 -8.48 7.36 -14.61
N ALA A 80 -7.77 6.32 -15.03
CA ALA A 80 -7.50 6.07 -16.44
C ALA A 80 -8.77 5.68 -17.23
N GLU A 81 -9.70 4.91 -16.65
CA GLU A 81 -10.99 4.57 -17.26
C GLU A 81 -11.83 5.83 -17.50
N ILE A 82 -11.86 6.75 -16.54
CA ILE A 82 -12.50 8.07 -16.69
C ILE A 82 -11.86 8.84 -17.84
N ALA A 83 -10.53 8.89 -17.92
CA ALA A 83 -9.82 9.57 -18.99
C ALA A 83 -10.13 8.95 -20.37
N GLN A 84 -10.21 7.63 -20.45
CA GLN A 84 -10.56 6.90 -21.68
C GLN A 84 -11.99 7.16 -22.13
N ALA A 85 -12.94 7.29 -21.19
CA ALA A 85 -14.32 7.65 -21.50
C ALA A 85 -14.44 9.06 -22.11
N VAL A 86 -13.53 9.96 -21.76
CA VAL A 86 -13.46 11.32 -22.33
C VAL A 86 -12.70 11.33 -23.66
N THR A 87 -11.64 10.54 -23.80
CA THR A 87 -10.82 10.44 -25.01
C THR A 87 -10.40 8.99 -25.22
N PRO A 88 -11.13 8.23 -26.08
CA PRO A 88 -10.80 6.85 -26.36
C PRO A 88 -9.39 6.71 -26.94
N ASN A 89 -8.61 5.80 -26.36
CA ASN A 89 -7.26 5.49 -26.82
C ASN A 89 -6.99 3.99 -26.58
N ASP A 90 -6.80 3.25 -27.67
CA ASP A 90 -6.63 1.80 -27.66
C ASP A 90 -5.34 1.35 -26.96
N ASP A 91 -4.26 2.15 -27.03
CA ASP A 91 -3.01 1.85 -26.33
C ASP A 91 -3.19 1.96 -24.80
N VAL A 92 -4.00 2.93 -24.34
CA VAL A 92 -4.32 3.10 -22.92
C VAL A 92 -5.18 1.94 -22.43
N ALA A 93 -6.08 1.41 -23.25
CA ALA A 93 -6.91 0.26 -22.90
C ALA A 93 -6.06 -1.01 -22.73
N ALA A 94 -5.13 -1.27 -23.64
CA ALA A 94 -4.20 -2.40 -23.53
C ALA A 94 -3.36 -2.33 -22.25
N ILE A 95 -2.84 -1.15 -21.90
CA ILE A 95 -2.05 -0.95 -20.67
C ILE A 95 -2.91 -1.19 -19.41
N GLN A 96 -4.17 -0.75 -19.40
CA GLN A 96 -5.08 -1.02 -18.28
C GLN A 96 -5.29 -2.51 -18.05
N ASP A 97 -5.49 -3.28 -19.11
CA ASP A 97 -5.67 -4.72 -19.04
C ASP A 97 -4.41 -5.44 -18.50
N GLU A 98 -3.22 -5.00 -18.90
CA GLU A 98 -1.97 -5.49 -18.33
C GLU A 98 -1.85 -5.21 -16.83
N ILE A 99 -2.23 -4.00 -16.38
CA ILE A 99 -2.21 -3.64 -14.96
C ILE A 99 -3.20 -4.52 -14.18
N ARG A 100 -4.42 -4.75 -14.70
CA ARG A 100 -5.40 -5.66 -14.08
C ARG A 100 -4.85 -7.08 -13.94
N ALA A 101 -4.19 -7.60 -14.98
CA ALA A 101 -3.56 -8.91 -14.95
C ALA A 101 -2.45 -9.00 -13.89
N LEU A 102 -1.63 -7.96 -13.75
CA LEU A 102 -0.60 -7.88 -12.71
C LEU A 102 -1.19 -7.81 -11.30
N GLN A 103 -2.27 -7.06 -11.09
CA GLN A 103 -3.00 -7.02 -9.82
C GLN A 103 -3.54 -8.40 -9.43
N ALA A 104 -4.16 -9.12 -10.38
CA ALA A 104 -4.66 -10.47 -10.13
C ALA A 104 -3.55 -11.44 -9.72
N ARG A 105 -2.37 -11.34 -10.37
CA ARG A 105 -1.19 -12.14 -10.01
C ARG A 105 -0.66 -11.80 -8.61
N LEU A 106 -0.64 -10.53 -8.24
CA LEU A 106 -0.24 -10.10 -6.88
C LEU A 106 -1.20 -10.64 -5.81
N ALA A 107 -2.51 -10.55 -6.04
CA ALA A 107 -3.52 -11.09 -5.13
C ALA A 107 -3.38 -12.62 -4.97
N ALA A 108 -3.14 -13.33 -6.07
CA ALA A 108 -2.89 -14.78 -6.04
C ALA A 108 -1.61 -15.14 -5.26
N ALA A 109 -0.54 -14.35 -5.42
CA ALA A 109 0.70 -14.54 -4.67
C ALA A 109 0.50 -14.29 -3.16
N GLN A 110 -0.27 -13.27 -2.78
CA GLN A 110 -0.64 -13.02 -1.39
C GLN A 110 -1.50 -14.15 -0.81
N GLY A 111 -2.49 -14.66 -1.56
CA GLY A 111 -3.33 -15.78 -1.15
C GLY A 111 -2.53 -17.07 -0.91
N LYS A 112 -1.51 -17.33 -1.73
CA LYS A 112 -0.57 -18.45 -1.52
C LYS A 112 0.30 -18.26 -0.29
N ALA A 113 0.80 -17.04 -0.05
CA ALA A 113 1.59 -16.73 1.14
C ALA A 113 0.77 -16.87 2.44
N LYS A 114 -0.52 -16.51 2.44
CA LYS A 114 -1.42 -16.66 3.58
C LYS A 114 -1.78 -18.13 3.88
N ARG A 115 -1.73 -19.02 2.88
CA ARG A 115 -1.98 -20.46 3.06
C ARG A 115 -0.77 -21.27 3.51
N ALA A 116 0.44 -20.70 3.39
CA ALA A 116 1.70 -21.35 3.77
C ALA A 116 2.24 -20.90 5.14
N ALA A 117 1.49 -20.06 5.87
CA ALA A 117 1.83 -19.51 7.17
C ALA A 117 0.90 -20.05 8.26
#